data_AF-A0A4R8DSU2-F1
#
_entry.id   AF-A0A4R8DSU2-F1
#
_cell.length_a   1.000
_cell.length_b   1.000
_cell.length_c   1.000
_cell.angle_alpha   90.00
_cell.angle_beta   90.00
_cell.angle_gamma   90.00
#
_symmetry.space_group_name_H-M   'P 1'
#
loop_
_entity.id
_entity.type
_entity.pdbx_description
1 polymer ?
#
loop_
_entity_poly.entity_id
_entity_poly.type
_entity_poly.pdbx_seq_one_letter_code
_entity_poly.pdbx_strand_id
1 'polypeptide(L)'
;MRFLYLYFVIFSISTLQKEVDKRTFSFSFFNAPLKQVIGAVEKKTGYHFNYVSKYIEDGHPVSFKVSSASLVQVLDLCFKGQRLTYRVVPAEKAIEVIPAAALLKRK
;
A
#
# COMPACT_ATOMS: atom_id res chain seq x y z
N MET A 1 -43.95 4.20 -19.58
CA MET A 1 -43.44 3.61 -18.31
C MET A 1 -42.40 2.50 -18.47
N ARG A 2 -42.09 2.00 -19.68
CA ARG A 2 -41.11 0.91 -19.91
C ARG A 2 -39.65 1.37 -20.09
N PHE A 3 -39.43 2.65 -20.38
CA PHE A 3 -38.09 3.24 -20.55
C PHE A 3 -37.50 3.86 -19.27
N LEU A 4 -38.28 3.97 -18.18
CA LEU A 4 -37.82 4.53 -16.91
C LEU A 4 -36.89 3.58 -16.13
N TYR A 5 -37.09 2.26 -16.31
CA TYR A 5 -36.26 1.23 -15.68
C TYR A 5 -34.84 1.17 -16.24
N LEU A 6 -34.65 1.58 -17.50
CA LEU A 6 -33.35 1.50 -18.16
C LEU A 6 -32.38 2.58 -17.66
N TYR A 7 -32.90 3.69 -17.10
CA TYR A 7 -32.08 4.72 -16.45
C TYR A 7 -31.68 4.34 -15.01
N PHE A 8 -32.48 3.50 -14.34
CA PHE A 8 -32.25 3.10 -12.94
C PHE A 8 -31.10 2.08 -12.79
N VAL A 9 -30.86 1.23 -13.79
CA VAL A 9 -29.78 0.22 -13.76
C VAL A 9 -28.38 0.83 -13.93
N ILE A 10 -28.29 2.02 -14.54
CA ILE A 10 -27.00 2.68 -14.83
C ILE A 10 -26.42 3.38 -13.58
N PHE A 11 -27.22 3.61 -12.53
CA PHE A 11 -26.78 4.28 -11.30
C PHE A 11 -26.16 3.33 -10.25
N SER A 12 -26.42 2.03 -10.33
CA SER A 12 -25.92 1.05 -9.35
C SER A 12 -24.44 0.69 -9.52
N ILE A 13 -23.79 1.11 -10.61
CA ILE A 13 -22.33 1.08 -10.71
C ILE A 13 -21.77 2.40 -10.13
N SER A 14 -22.22 2.77 -8.93
CA SER A 14 -21.45 3.69 -8.10
C SER A 14 -20.17 2.93 -7.78
N THR A 15 -19.11 3.28 -8.49
CA THR A 15 -17.78 2.71 -8.33
C THR A 15 -17.48 2.60 -6.84
N LEU A 16 -17.14 1.40 -6.37
CA LEU A 16 -16.41 1.20 -5.11
C LEU A 16 -15.10 2.01 -5.23
N GLN A 17 -15.18 3.32 -4.99
CA GLN A 17 -14.02 4.16 -4.81
C GLN A 17 -13.47 3.72 -3.46
N LYS A 18 -12.59 2.72 -3.49
CA LYS A 18 -11.63 2.56 -2.40
C LYS A 18 -10.99 3.95 -2.24
N GLU A 19 -11.19 4.56 -1.08
CA GLU A 19 -10.62 5.84 -0.68
C GLU A 19 -9.09 5.71 -0.67
N VAL A 20 -8.49 5.80 -1.87
CA VAL A 20 -7.04 5.82 -2.03
C VAL A 20 -6.62 7.25 -1.79
N ASP A 21 -5.81 7.41 -0.75
CA ASP A 21 -5.21 8.68 -0.35
C ASP A 21 -4.56 9.37 -1.56
N LYS A 22 -5.12 10.51 -1.99
CA LYS A 22 -4.66 11.26 -3.16
C LYS A 22 -3.35 12.02 -2.90
N ARG A 23 -2.84 11.98 -1.67
CA ARG A 23 -1.58 12.63 -1.30
C ARG A 23 -0.39 11.96 -1.98
N THR A 24 0.56 12.79 -2.37
CA THR A 24 1.80 12.34 -3.01
C THR A 24 3.00 12.58 -2.11
N PHE A 25 4.01 11.73 -2.27
CA PHE A 25 5.20 11.71 -1.43
C PHE A 25 6.45 11.54 -2.30
N SER A 26 7.54 12.13 -1.82
CA SER A 26 8.85 12.01 -2.45
C SER A 26 9.83 11.36 -1.47
N PHE A 27 10.56 10.35 -1.93
CA PHE A 27 11.53 9.61 -1.14
C PHE A 27 12.77 9.33 -1.98
N SER A 28 13.92 9.23 -1.32
CA SER A 28 15.18 8.85 -1.94
C SER A 28 15.92 7.95 -0.97
N PHE A 29 16.00 6.68 -1.32
CA PHE A 29 16.73 5.66 -0.56
C PHE A 29 17.75 5.00 -1.47
N PHE A 30 18.94 4.80 -0.92
CA PHE A 30 20.01 4.09 -1.60
C PHE A 30 20.60 3.07 -0.64
N ASN A 31 20.47 1.80 -1.00
CA ASN A 31 20.86 0.64 -0.19
C ASN A 31 20.40 0.76 1.28
N ALA A 32 19.18 1.26 1.49
CA ALA A 32 18.69 1.53 2.84
C ALA A 32 18.03 0.27 3.43
N PRO A 33 18.30 -0.09 4.70
CA PRO A 33 17.65 -1.21 5.35
C PRO A 33 16.14 -0.96 5.46
N LEU A 34 15.34 -2.02 5.29
CA LEU A 34 13.88 -1.90 5.23
C LEU A 34 13.28 -1.22 6.47
N LYS A 35 13.83 -1.48 7.65
CA LYS A 35 13.42 -0.83 8.91
C LYS A 35 13.55 0.69 8.86
N GLN A 36 14.63 1.21 8.27
CA GLN A 36 14.83 2.65 8.10
C GLN A 36 13.82 3.23 7.11
N VAL A 37 13.56 2.53 6.01
CA VAL A 37 12.59 2.95 5.00
C VAL A 37 11.18 3.02 5.58
N ILE A 38 10.77 1.99 6.33
CA ILE A 38 9.49 1.95 7.03
C ILE A 38 9.34 3.17 7.96
N GLY A 39 10.30 3.41 8.85
CA GLY A 39 10.21 4.54 9.79
C GLY A 39 10.17 5.91 9.08
N ALA A 40 10.86 6.05 7.95
CA ALA A 40 10.79 7.27 7.14
C ALA A 40 9.42 7.43 6.45
N VAL A 41 8.82 6.35 5.97
CA VAL A 41 7.47 6.36 5.39
C VAL A 41 6.44 6.69 6.47
N GLU A 42 6.52 6.07 7.65
CA GLU A 42 5.63 6.38 8.79
C GLU A 42 5.68 7.86 9.15
N LYS A 43 6.90 8.39 9.34
CA LYS A 43 7.12 9.79 9.72
C LYS A 43 6.52 10.78 8.71
N LYS A 44 6.59 10.48 7.42
CA LYS A 44 6.15 11.41 6.36
C LYS A 44 4.67 11.28 6.00
N THR A 45 4.12 10.07 6.10
CA THR A 45 2.73 9.78 5.66
C THR A 45 1.74 9.84 6.80
N GLY A 46 2.21 9.59 8.04
CA GLY A 46 1.38 9.42 9.23
C GLY A 46 0.67 8.06 9.28
N TYR A 47 1.05 7.11 8.43
CA TYR A 47 0.63 5.71 8.54
C TYR A 47 1.55 4.96 9.50
N HIS A 48 1.04 3.92 10.15
CA HIS A 48 1.80 3.02 11.00
C HIS A 48 1.88 1.63 10.38
N PHE A 49 3.07 1.02 10.39
CA PHE A 49 3.25 -0.33 9.88
C PHE A 49 3.02 -1.35 10.98
N ASN A 50 2.12 -2.29 10.71
CA ASN A 50 1.89 -3.45 11.56
C ASN A 50 2.59 -4.67 10.95
N TYR A 51 3.59 -5.19 11.64
CA TYR A 51 4.42 -6.30 11.14
C TYR A 51 4.99 -7.12 12.29
N VAL A 52 5.39 -8.36 11.99
CA VAL A 52 6.20 -9.17 12.91
C VAL A 52 7.67 -8.85 12.68
N SER A 53 8.42 -8.53 13.75
CA SER A 53 9.82 -8.07 13.65
C SER A 53 10.71 -8.91 12.73
N LYS A 54 10.59 -10.24 12.81
CA LYS A 54 11.33 -11.19 11.96
C LYS A 54 11.19 -10.93 10.46
N TYR A 55 10.03 -10.46 10.00
CA TYR A 55 9.82 -10.17 8.58
C TYR A 55 10.65 -8.99 8.09
N ILE A 56 10.85 -7.98 8.95
CA ILE A 56 11.60 -6.79 8.58
C ILE A 56 13.10 -6.99 8.76
N GLU A 57 13.51 -7.83 9.71
CA GLU A 57 14.91 -8.24 9.90
C GLU A 57 15.44 -9.06 8.72
N ASP A 58 14.61 -9.95 8.17
CA ASP A 58 14.93 -10.75 6.97
C ASP A 58 14.77 -9.95 5.65
N GLY A 59 14.32 -8.69 5.74
CA GLY A 59 14.07 -7.83 4.59
C GLY A 59 15.36 -7.34 3.94
N HIS A 60 15.48 -7.47 2.62
CA HIS A 60 16.63 -6.95 1.89
C HIS A 60 16.65 -5.41 1.87
N PRO A 61 17.84 -4.78 1.81
CA PRO A 61 17.96 -3.35 1.57
C PRO A 61 17.28 -2.94 0.26
N VAL A 62 16.72 -1.74 0.23
CA VAL A 62 16.00 -1.20 -0.93
C VAL A 62 16.65 0.07 -1.45
N SER A 63 16.61 0.24 -2.77
CA SER A 63 17.14 1.40 -3.47
C SER A 63 16.10 1.92 -4.45
N PHE A 64 15.57 3.11 -4.18
CA PHE A 64 14.66 3.78 -5.10
C PHE A 64 14.64 5.28 -4.84
N LYS A 65 14.38 6.05 -5.90
CA LYS A 65 14.12 7.47 -5.83
C LYS A 65 12.81 7.75 -6.55
N VAL A 66 11.92 8.44 -5.87
CA VAL A 66 10.61 8.77 -6.40
C VAL A 66 10.20 10.17 -5.96
N SER A 67 9.57 10.91 -6.87
CA SER A 67 9.05 12.25 -6.62
C SER A 67 7.55 12.26 -6.90
N SER A 68 6.77 12.83 -5.99
CA SER A 68 5.33 13.02 -6.15
C SER A 68 4.56 11.73 -6.50
N ALA A 69 4.86 10.63 -5.80
CA ALA A 69 4.17 9.35 -5.98
C ALA A 69 3.12 9.08 -4.90
N SER A 70 2.08 8.32 -5.24
CA SER A 70 1.07 7.89 -4.27
C SER A 70 1.67 6.95 -3.23
N LEU A 71 1.01 6.82 -2.07
CA LEU A 71 1.44 5.87 -1.03
C LEU A 71 1.56 4.45 -1.58
N VAL A 72 0.62 4.02 -2.42
CA VAL A 72 0.63 2.69 -3.05
C VAL A 72 1.88 2.53 -3.92
N GLN A 73 2.21 3.50 -4.77
CA GLN A 73 3.40 3.45 -5.61
C GLN A 73 4.70 3.39 -4.80
N VAL A 74 4.76 4.13 -3.69
CA VAL A 74 5.91 4.08 -2.76
C VAL A 74 6.02 2.69 -2.15
N LEU A 75 4.92 2.11 -1.68
CA LEU A 75 4.91 0.77 -1.09
C LEU A 75 5.24 -0.33 -2.10
N ASP A 76 4.76 -0.23 -3.34
CA ASP A 76 5.12 -1.12 -4.43
C ASP A 76 6.64 -1.12 -4.65
N LEU A 77 7.27 0.07 -4.64
CA LEU A 77 8.73 0.20 -4.74
C LEU A 77 9.45 -0.36 -3.50
N CYS A 78 8.93 -0.09 -2.30
CA CYS A 78 9.50 -0.61 -1.06
C CYS A 78 9.51 -2.14 -1.05
N PHE A 79 8.40 -2.80 -1.38
CA PHE A 79 8.29 -4.26 -1.28
C PHE A 79 8.68 -5.00 -2.58
N LYS A 80 9.09 -4.28 -3.63
CA LYS A 80 9.53 -4.87 -4.89
C LYS A 80 10.69 -5.84 -4.68
N GLY A 81 10.54 -7.06 -5.18
CA GLY A 81 11.59 -8.09 -5.11
C GLY A 81 11.79 -8.69 -3.71
N GLN A 82 10.92 -8.36 -2.75
CA GLN A 82 10.92 -8.98 -1.43
C GLN A 82 9.95 -10.16 -1.37
N ARG A 83 10.13 -11.04 -0.38
CA ARG A 83 9.20 -12.14 -0.08
C ARG A 83 8.03 -11.68 0.82
N LEU A 84 7.75 -10.39 0.80
CA LEU A 84 6.76 -9.69 1.61
C LEU A 84 5.81 -8.93 0.69
N THR A 85 4.59 -8.75 1.16
CA THR A 85 3.57 -7.92 0.53
C THR A 85 2.86 -7.10 1.61
N TYR A 86 2.12 -6.09 1.21
CA TYR A 86 1.44 -5.19 2.13
C TYR A 86 -0.06 -5.12 1.88
N ARG A 87 -0.77 -4.63 2.89
CA ARG A 87 -2.18 -4.22 2.81
C ARG A 87 -2.33 -2.86 3.48
N VAL A 88 -2.90 -1.91 2.77
CA VAL A 88 -3.23 -0.60 3.35
C VAL A 88 -4.63 -0.69 3.98
N VAL A 89 -4.75 -0.23 5.21
CA VAL A 89 -6.00 -0.08 5.96
C VAL A 89 -6.20 1.41 6.22
N PRO A 90 -6.84 2.15 5.29
CA PRO A 90 -6.95 3.61 5.37
C PRO A 90 -7.72 4.09 6.61
N ALA A 91 -8.74 3.33 7.05
CA ALA A 91 -9.57 3.65 8.20
C ALA A 91 -8.76 3.80 9.50
N GLU A 92 -7.66 3.05 9.63
CA GLU A 92 -6.80 3.02 10.81
C GLU A 92 -5.45 3.71 10.57
N LYS A 93 -5.23 4.25 9.36
CA LYS A 93 -3.90 4.66 8.87
C LYS A 93 -2.84 3.57 9.13
N ALA A 94 -3.20 2.31 8.91
CA ALA A 94 -2.31 1.18 9.16
C ALA A 94 -1.86 0.53 7.84
N ILE A 95 -0.64 -0.02 7.83
CA ILE A 95 -0.08 -0.80 6.74
C ILE A 95 0.33 -2.16 7.30
N GLU A 96 -0.43 -3.20 6.98
CA GLU A 96 -0.12 -4.56 7.40
C GLU A 96 0.90 -5.18 6.46
N VAL A 97 2.03 -5.64 7.00
CA VAL A 97 3.04 -6.39 6.24
C VAL A 97 2.85 -7.88 6.47
N ILE A 98 2.68 -8.61 5.38
CA ILE A 98 2.42 -10.05 5.39
C ILE A 98 3.37 -10.78 4.44
N PRO A 99 3.71 -12.05 4.72
CA PRO A 99 4.48 -12.86 3.79
C PRO A 99 3.74 -13.03 2.46
N ALA A 100 4.43 -12.93 1.32
CA ALA A 100 3.80 -13.09 0.01
C ALA A 100 3.10 -14.47 -0.14
N ALA A 101 3.65 -15.51 0.48
CA ALA A 101 3.07 -16.84 0.50
C ALA A 101 1.71 -16.91 1.23
N ALA A 102 1.39 -15.97 2.11
CA ALA A 102 0.13 -15.94 2.84
C ALA A 102 -1.07 -15.58 1.92
N LEU A 103 -0.83 -14.93 0.78
CA LEU A 103 -1.88 -14.62 -0.19
C LEU A 103 -2.49 -15.87 -0.84
N LEU A 104 -1.75 -16.97 -0.90
CA LEU A 104 -2.19 -18.22 -1.54
C LEU A 104 -3.06 -19.11 -0.62
N LYS A 105 -3.06 -18.85 0.69
CA LYS A 105 -3.85 -19.62 1.67
C LYS A 105 -5.28 -19.10 1.87
N ARG A 106 -5.65 -18.02 1.18
CA ARG A 106 -6.99 -17.39 1.21
C ARG A 106 -7.82 -17.77 -0.02
N LYS A 107 -7.87 -19.06 -0.36
CA LYS A 107 -8.82 -19.61 -1.33
C LYS A 107 -9.75 -20.59 -0.63
#